data_AF-A0A924XKZ5-F1
#
_entry.id   AF-A0A924XKZ5-F1
#
_cell.length_a   1.000
_cell.length_b   1.000
_cell.length_c   1.000
_cell.angle_alpha   90.00
_cell.angle_beta   90.00
_cell.angle_gamma   90.00
#
_symmetry.space_group_name_H-M   'P 1'
#
loop_
_entity.id
_entity.type
_entity.pdbx_description
1 polymer ?
#
loop_
_entity_poly.entity_id
_entity_poly.type
_entity_poly.pdbx_seq_one_letter_code
_entity_poly.pdbx_strand_id
1 'polypeptide(L)'
;VERGMDVDDFVPRMSFFFNAHNDFFEEIAKYRAARVVWAKTMRDRFGAKNPRTLQLRFHTQTAGVSLTVQQPLNNIARVAIQAMAAVLGGTNSLHTDSYDEAMALPTDHAALIALRTQQIIAEETGVVNTIDPLGGSWFVESLTKKMEEGCFDYFDKIDGFGGMVEAIEAGFPQREIQESAYQYQKSVERKEQTIVGVNKYQMSGEMSKTEILQIDENVRVHQLERLERTKTKRDNGAVKISLEKLQKASKSGENVMPATIEAVKNYATVEEICVALRDVYGIYEEPAF
;
A
#
# COMPACT_ATOMS: atom_id res chain seq x y z
N VAL A 1 -13.73 -4.75 17.80
CA VAL A 1 -14.47 -4.44 19.05
C VAL A 1 -15.95 -4.71 18.91
N GLU A 2 -16.68 -4.08 17.99
CA GLU A 2 -18.15 -4.27 17.82
C GLU A 2 -18.58 -5.73 17.59
N ARG A 3 -17.73 -6.51 16.90
CA ARG A 3 -17.91 -7.96 16.73
C ARG A 3 -17.56 -8.80 17.98
N GLY A 4 -17.35 -8.17 19.14
CA GLY A 4 -17.12 -8.83 20.43
C GLY A 4 -15.67 -9.28 20.71
N MET A 5 -14.70 -8.87 19.90
CA MET A 5 -13.28 -9.19 20.12
C MET A 5 -12.56 -8.08 20.88
N ASP A 6 -11.75 -8.46 21.88
CA ASP A 6 -10.82 -7.57 22.58
C ASP A 6 -9.75 -7.06 21.60
N VAL A 7 -9.39 -5.78 21.69
CA VAL A 7 -8.36 -5.18 20.83
C VAL A 7 -7.02 -5.87 20.98
N ASP A 8 -6.67 -6.32 22.18
CA ASP A 8 -5.38 -6.95 22.44
C ASP A 8 -5.24 -8.35 21.83
N ASP A 9 -6.35 -8.97 21.39
CA ASP A 9 -6.34 -10.30 20.76
C ASP A 9 -6.01 -10.25 19.25
N PHE A 10 -6.46 -9.21 18.54
CA PHE A 10 -6.32 -9.14 17.07
C PHE A 10 -5.38 -8.04 16.59
N VAL A 11 -5.30 -6.90 17.28
CA VAL A 11 -4.49 -5.77 16.82
C VAL A 11 -2.99 -6.08 16.71
N PRO A 12 -2.38 -6.92 17.59
CA PRO A 12 -0.98 -7.34 17.41
C PRO A 12 -0.71 -8.11 16.10
N ARG A 13 -1.73 -8.48 15.33
CA ARG A 13 -1.62 -9.08 13.99
C ARG A 13 -1.80 -8.08 12.85
N MET A 14 -2.21 -6.85 13.15
CA MET A 14 -2.33 -5.79 12.16
C MET A 14 -0.94 -5.25 11.75
N SER A 15 -0.89 -4.76 10.51
CA SER A 15 0.26 -4.07 9.93
C SER A 15 -0.24 -2.96 9.00
N PHE A 16 0.59 -1.96 8.78
CA PHE A 16 0.30 -0.81 7.94
C PHE A 16 1.15 -0.85 6.67
N PHE A 17 0.75 -0.06 5.69
CA PHE A 17 1.50 0.11 4.46
C PHE A 17 1.52 1.58 4.06
N PHE A 18 2.70 2.14 3.86
CA PHE A 18 2.88 3.53 3.47
C PHE A 18 3.72 3.67 2.20
N ASN A 19 3.43 4.72 1.45
CA ASN A 19 4.31 5.25 0.41
C ASN A 19 5.55 5.95 1.02
N ALA A 20 6.67 6.02 0.30
CA ALA A 20 7.83 6.88 0.54
C ALA A 20 8.04 7.84 -0.64
N HIS A 21 7.57 9.07 -0.51
CA HIS A 21 7.66 10.10 -1.55
C HIS A 21 8.98 10.90 -1.52
N ASN A 22 9.11 11.86 -2.43
CA ASN A 22 10.34 12.65 -2.64
C ASN A 22 10.70 13.62 -1.50
N ASP A 23 9.74 14.06 -0.66
CA ASP A 23 10.08 14.93 0.46
C ASP A 23 10.70 14.10 1.59
N PHE A 24 12.03 14.04 1.58
CA PHE A 24 12.82 13.16 2.42
C PHE A 24 12.51 13.32 3.92
N PHE A 25 12.43 14.55 4.42
CA PHE A 25 12.23 14.80 5.85
C PHE A 25 10.77 14.68 6.25
N GLU A 26 9.84 15.09 5.38
CA GLU A 26 8.41 14.93 5.63
C GLU A 26 8.00 13.45 5.72
N GLU A 27 8.56 12.59 4.87
CA GLU A 27 8.35 11.14 4.93
C GLU A 27 8.84 10.53 6.24
N ILE A 28 10.06 10.88 6.68
CA ILE A 28 10.61 10.44 7.96
C ILE A 28 9.71 10.92 9.11
N ALA A 29 9.30 12.18 9.08
CA ALA A 29 8.42 12.75 10.08
C ALA A 29 7.05 12.06 10.12
N LYS A 30 6.49 11.71 8.96
CA LYS A 30 5.23 10.96 8.81
C LYS A 30 5.30 9.61 9.51
N TYR A 31 6.34 8.82 9.28
CA TYR A 31 6.45 7.49 9.91
C TYR A 31 6.58 7.57 11.43
N ARG A 32 7.34 8.56 11.93
CA ARG A 32 7.47 8.83 13.37
C ARG A 32 6.12 9.25 13.97
N ALA A 33 5.43 10.19 13.32
CA ALA A 33 4.12 10.67 13.74
C ALA A 33 3.08 9.54 13.75
N ALA A 34 3.04 8.70 12.71
CA ALA A 34 2.12 7.57 12.61
C ALA A 34 2.23 6.63 13.81
N ARG A 35 3.44 6.30 14.27
CA ARG A 35 3.65 5.48 15.48
C ARG A 35 3.09 6.15 16.74
N VAL A 36 3.28 7.46 16.89
CA VAL A 36 2.76 8.22 18.04
C VAL A 36 1.24 8.27 18.01
N VAL A 37 0.65 8.65 16.88
CA VAL A 37 -0.81 8.72 16.68
C VAL A 37 -1.43 7.37 16.98
N TRP A 38 -0.87 6.28 16.45
CA TRP A 38 -1.35 4.93 16.68
C TRP A 38 -1.32 4.54 18.15
N ALA A 39 -0.17 4.71 18.81
CA ALA A 39 -0.01 4.34 20.21
C ALA A 39 -0.97 5.13 21.12
N LYS A 40 -1.16 6.43 20.86
CA LYS A 40 -2.14 7.27 21.57
C LYS A 40 -3.57 6.78 21.33
N THR A 41 -3.95 6.58 20.08
CA THR A 41 -5.32 6.15 19.71
C THR A 41 -5.66 4.80 20.33
N MET A 42 -4.75 3.81 20.23
CA MET A 42 -4.98 2.48 20.80
C MET A 42 -5.09 2.50 22.33
N ARG A 43 -4.26 3.31 23.00
CA ARG A 43 -4.31 3.45 24.47
C ARG A 43 -5.54 4.22 24.92
N ASP A 44 -5.78 5.40 24.34
CA ASP A 44 -6.72 6.37 24.88
C ASP A 44 -8.16 6.13 24.39
N ARG A 45 -8.36 5.80 23.11
CA ARG A 45 -9.69 5.53 22.53
C ARG A 45 -10.13 4.08 22.72
N PHE A 46 -9.20 3.13 22.64
CA PHE A 46 -9.51 1.70 22.68
C PHE A 46 -9.09 0.98 23.97
N GLY A 47 -8.42 1.68 24.90
CA GLY A 47 -8.07 1.12 26.20
C GLY A 47 -7.07 -0.04 26.15
N ALA A 48 -6.28 -0.15 25.07
CA ALA A 48 -5.33 -1.24 24.89
C ALA A 48 -4.29 -1.29 26.01
N LYS A 49 -4.01 -2.50 26.50
CA LYS A 49 -3.09 -2.73 27.62
C LYS A 49 -1.84 -3.47 27.20
N ASN A 50 -1.93 -4.29 26.15
CA ASN A 50 -0.79 -5.03 25.63
C ASN A 50 0.19 -4.09 24.92
N PRO A 51 1.48 -4.05 25.32
CA PRO A 51 2.49 -3.23 24.65
C PRO A 51 2.61 -3.51 23.15
N ARG A 52 2.33 -4.74 22.70
CA ARG A 52 2.35 -5.09 21.26
C ARG A 52 1.21 -4.42 20.47
N THR A 53 0.08 -4.14 21.12
CA THR A 53 -1.04 -3.43 20.49
C THR A 53 -0.69 -1.98 20.20
N LEU A 54 0.18 -1.38 21.01
CA LEU A 54 0.65 -0.01 20.84
C LEU A 54 1.74 0.12 19.76
N GLN A 55 2.30 -0.99 19.27
CA GLN A 55 3.34 -0.99 18.24
C GLN A 55 2.72 -0.93 16.85
N LEU A 56 2.94 0.19 16.15
CA LEU A 56 2.65 0.28 14.72
C LEU A 56 3.80 -0.35 13.94
N ARG A 57 3.51 -1.46 13.24
CA ARG A 57 4.44 -2.10 12.30
C ARG A 57 3.98 -1.81 10.88
N PHE A 58 4.92 -1.46 10.00
CA PHE A 58 4.56 -1.05 8.65
C PHE A 58 5.54 -1.53 7.59
N HIS A 59 4.97 -1.83 6.43
CA HIS A 59 5.67 -1.92 5.17
C HIS A 59 5.78 -0.51 4.56
N THR A 60 6.84 -0.27 3.82
CA THR A 60 7.00 0.92 2.99
C THR A 60 7.30 0.54 1.56
N GLN A 61 6.73 1.24 0.59
CA GLN A 61 7.09 1.17 -0.82
C GLN A 61 7.47 2.56 -1.30
N THR A 62 8.52 2.66 -2.12
CA THR A 62 8.88 3.91 -2.79
C THR A 62 7.77 4.41 -3.71
N ALA A 63 7.85 5.67 -4.13
CA ALA A 63 6.74 6.30 -4.82
C ALA A 63 6.81 6.07 -6.33
N GLY A 64 6.09 5.06 -6.84
CA GLY A 64 5.97 4.83 -8.29
C GLY A 64 5.45 6.06 -9.07
N VAL A 65 4.52 6.83 -8.48
CA VAL A 65 4.00 8.09 -9.07
C VAL A 65 5.08 9.17 -9.26
N SER A 66 6.21 9.06 -8.56
CA SER A 66 7.33 10.01 -8.66
C SER A 66 8.33 9.66 -9.76
N LEU A 67 8.21 8.47 -10.35
CA LEU A 67 9.14 7.93 -11.33
C LEU A 67 8.75 8.32 -12.75
N THR A 68 9.75 8.56 -13.59
CA THR A 68 9.55 9.21 -14.89
C THR A 68 9.89 8.27 -16.04
N VAL A 69 9.08 8.31 -17.10
CA VAL A 69 9.40 7.68 -18.40
C VAL A 69 10.60 8.36 -19.03
N GLN A 70 10.66 9.69 -18.94
CA GLN A 70 11.80 10.49 -19.41
C GLN A 70 12.97 10.29 -18.47
N GLN A 71 14.14 9.97 -19.03
CA GLN A 71 15.36 9.76 -18.26
C GLN A 71 15.21 8.75 -17.10
N PRO A 72 14.81 7.50 -17.39
CA PRO A 72 14.40 6.54 -16.36
C PRO A 72 15.54 6.17 -15.40
N LEU A 73 16.80 6.28 -15.82
CA LEU A 73 17.94 6.06 -14.91
C LEU A 73 17.99 7.05 -13.73
N ASN A 74 17.36 8.23 -13.85
CA ASN A 74 17.20 9.15 -12.71
C ASN A 74 16.33 8.53 -11.60
N ASN A 75 15.47 7.57 -11.93
CA ASN A 75 14.63 6.87 -10.96
C ASN A 75 15.46 6.06 -9.97
N ILE A 76 16.65 5.58 -10.33
CA ILE A 76 17.58 4.91 -9.40
C ILE A 76 17.93 5.84 -8.24
N ALA A 77 18.26 7.10 -8.53
CA ALA A 77 18.60 8.09 -7.51
C ALA A 77 17.38 8.47 -6.66
N ARG A 78 16.21 8.63 -7.28
CA ARG A 78 14.94 8.91 -6.57
C ARG A 78 14.61 7.81 -5.58
N VAL A 79 14.61 6.55 -6.04
CA VAL A 79 14.30 5.37 -5.23
C VAL A 79 15.33 5.20 -4.11
N ALA A 80 16.63 5.45 -4.36
CA ALA A 80 17.64 5.39 -3.30
C ALA A 80 17.38 6.40 -2.16
N ILE A 81 16.97 7.62 -2.48
CA ILE A 81 16.64 8.66 -1.49
C ILE A 81 15.36 8.29 -0.72
N GLN A 82 14.32 7.82 -1.43
CA GLN A 82 13.05 7.39 -0.83
C GLN A 82 13.26 6.17 0.08
N ALA A 83 14.06 5.20 -0.35
CA ALA A 83 14.45 4.04 0.44
C ALA A 83 15.21 4.45 1.71
N MET A 84 16.14 5.40 1.60
CA MET A 84 16.85 5.95 2.77
C MET A 84 15.88 6.62 3.75
N ALA A 85 14.89 7.39 3.26
CA ALA A 85 13.85 7.97 4.11
C ALA A 85 13.03 6.89 4.83
N ALA A 86 12.64 5.81 4.14
CA ALA A 86 11.92 4.70 4.74
C ALA A 86 12.73 3.98 5.84
N VAL A 87 14.03 3.78 5.61
CA VAL A 87 14.95 3.15 6.57
C VAL A 87 15.14 4.03 7.80
N LEU A 88 15.44 5.32 7.62
CA LEU A 88 15.56 6.29 8.71
C LEU A 88 14.24 6.50 9.45
N GLY A 89 13.12 6.36 8.75
CA GLY A 89 11.78 6.36 9.29
C GLY A 89 11.43 5.13 10.14
N GLY A 90 12.25 4.07 10.10
CA GLY A 90 12.07 2.85 10.90
C GLY A 90 11.05 1.87 10.32
N THR A 91 11.02 1.69 9.00
CA THR A 91 10.16 0.68 8.34
C THR A 91 10.51 -0.76 8.76
N ASN A 92 9.52 -1.65 8.79
CA ASN A 92 9.74 -3.08 9.10
C ASN A 92 10.00 -3.93 7.86
N SER A 93 9.54 -3.47 6.70
CA SER A 93 9.84 -4.07 5.40
C SER A 93 9.81 -2.99 4.33
N LEU A 94 10.57 -3.17 3.25
CA LEU A 94 10.74 -2.15 2.21
C LEU A 94 10.63 -2.76 0.81
N HIS A 95 9.83 -2.13 -0.04
CA HIS A 95 9.84 -2.32 -1.48
C HIS A 95 10.48 -1.10 -2.13
N THR A 96 11.42 -1.35 -3.03
CA THR A 96 12.07 -0.34 -3.87
C THR A 96 11.62 -0.59 -5.29
N ASP A 97 10.97 0.39 -5.89
CA ASP A 97 10.52 0.31 -7.27
C ASP A 97 11.73 0.24 -8.20
N SER A 98 11.51 -0.32 -9.38
CA SER A 98 12.55 -0.42 -10.40
C SER A 98 12.61 0.85 -11.23
N TYR A 99 13.73 1.09 -11.91
CA TYR A 99 13.91 2.34 -12.66
C TYR A 99 12.97 2.44 -13.89
N ASP A 100 12.39 1.32 -14.32
CA ASP A 100 11.45 1.15 -15.43
C ASP A 100 9.96 1.18 -15.01
N GLU A 101 9.66 1.48 -13.74
CA GLU A 101 8.30 1.48 -13.15
C GLU A 101 7.26 2.25 -13.97
N ALA A 102 7.63 3.41 -14.52
CA ALA A 102 6.72 4.25 -15.28
C ALA A 102 6.39 3.70 -16.68
N MET A 103 7.04 2.60 -17.10
CA MET A 103 6.90 2.00 -18.43
C MET A 103 6.20 0.65 -18.39
N ALA A 104 6.62 -0.25 -17.50
CA ALA A 104 6.08 -1.61 -17.40
C ALA A 104 6.45 -2.26 -16.06
N LEU A 105 6.02 -3.52 -15.90
CA LEU A 105 6.55 -4.40 -14.85
C LEU A 105 8.08 -4.54 -14.99
N PRO A 106 8.80 -4.73 -13.87
CA PRO A 106 10.25 -4.70 -13.87
C PRO A 106 10.86 -5.87 -14.64
N THR A 107 11.91 -5.59 -15.40
CA THR A 107 12.82 -6.62 -15.92
C THR A 107 13.68 -7.22 -14.79
N ASP A 108 14.29 -8.39 -15.03
CA ASP A 108 15.22 -8.99 -14.06
C ASP A 108 16.39 -8.04 -13.71
N HIS A 109 16.88 -7.29 -14.70
CA HIS A 109 17.95 -6.32 -14.49
C HIS A 109 17.50 -5.15 -13.62
N ALA A 110 16.31 -4.59 -13.88
CA ALA A 110 15.78 -3.48 -13.12
C ALA A 110 15.43 -3.88 -11.67
N ALA A 111 14.83 -5.06 -11.51
CA ALA A 111 14.56 -5.66 -10.19
C ALA A 111 15.86 -5.91 -9.39
N LEU A 112 16.94 -6.33 -10.06
CA LEU A 112 18.23 -6.50 -9.42
C LEU A 112 18.80 -5.18 -8.89
N ILE A 113 18.69 -4.09 -9.65
CA ILE A 113 19.13 -2.75 -9.20
C ILE A 113 18.31 -2.27 -8.01
N ALA A 114 16.99 -2.45 -8.04
CA ALA A 114 16.11 -2.17 -6.91
C ALA A 114 16.57 -2.93 -5.64
N LEU A 115 16.83 -4.23 -5.75
CA LEU A 115 17.36 -5.03 -4.64
C LEU A 115 18.73 -4.53 -4.15
N ARG A 116 19.67 -4.23 -5.07
CA ARG A 116 21.00 -3.72 -4.72
C ARG A 116 20.93 -2.37 -4.01
N THR A 117 19.94 -1.53 -4.34
CA THR A 117 19.71 -0.26 -3.64
C THR A 117 19.47 -0.49 -2.15
N GLN A 118 18.62 -1.47 -1.78
CA GLN A 118 18.40 -1.81 -0.37
C GLN A 118 19.66 -2.37 0.30
N GLN A 119 20.40 -3.24 -0.40
CA GLN A 119 21.61 -3.86 0.14
C GLN A 119 22.73 -2.84 0.38
N ILE A 120 22.94 -1.89 -0.52
CA ILE A 120 23.89 -0.79 -0.33
C ILE A 120 23.50 0.04 0.90
N ILE A 121 22.22 0.40 1.04
CA ILE A 121 21.75 1.14 2.22
C ILE A 121 22.03 0.35 3.50
N ALA A 122 21.67 -0.93 3.53
CA ALA A 122 21.82 -1.78 4.72
C ALA A 122 23.28 -2.04 5.10
N GLU A 123 24.15 -2.32 4.13
CA GLU A 123 25.49 -2.88 4.37
C GLU A 123 26.60 -1.83 4.28
N GLU A 124 26.44 -0.76 3.50
CA GLU A 124 27.54 0.17 3.18
C GLU A 124 27.39 1.55 3.85
N THR A 125 26.17 2.02 4.10
CA THR A 125 25.95 3.41 4.55
C THR A 125 26.16 3.61 6.06
N GLY A 126 26.13 2.53 6.85
CA GLY A 126 26.18 2.57 8.31
C GLY A 126 24.91 3.10 8.98
N VAL A 127 23.85 3.40 8.22
CA VAL A 127 22.59 3.95 8.77
C VAL A 127 21.92 3.02 9.79
N VAL A 128 22.14 1.71 9.66
CA VAL A 128 21.59 0.68 10.56
C VAL A 128 22.28 0.62 11.92
N ASN A 129 23.42 1.31 12.09
CA ASN A 129 24.23 1.24 13.31
C ASN A 129 23.67 2.06 14.48
N THR A 130 22.68 2.93 14.23
CA THR A 130 22.05 3.77 15.27
C THR A 130 20.54 3.80 15.07
N ILE A 131 19.79 3.59 16.16
CA ILE A 131 18.32 3.62 16.15
C ILE A 131 17.86 5.08 16.18
N ASP A 132 16.93 5.44 15.28
CA ASP A 132 16.39 6.81 15.12
C ASP A 132 17.48 7.89 15.14
N PRO A 133 18.46 7.86 14.21
CA PRO A 133 19.62 8.76 14.25
C PRO A 133 19.26 10.24 14.04
N LEU A 134 18.02 10.52 13.61
CA LEU A 134 17.47 11.87 13.48
C LEU A 134 16.73 12.35 14.73
N GLY A 135 16.60 11.52 15.76
CA GLY A 135 16.04 11.88 17.04
C GLY A 135 16.80 13.04 17.68
N GLY A 136 16.06 14.06 18.14
CA GLY A 136 16.62 15.30 18.66
C GLY A 136 16.96 16.36 17.60
N SER A 137 16.83 16.07 16.30
CA SER A 137 16.87 17.10 15.26
C SER A 137 15.69 18.05 15.43
N TRP A 138 15.95 19.31 15.78
CA TRP A 138 14.91 20.31 16.00
C TRP A 138 13.90 20.38 14.84
N PHE A 139 14.39 20.30 13.61
CA PHE A 139 13.56 20.35 12.42
C PHE A 139 12.65 19.12 12.30
N VAL A 140 13.21 17.91 12.41
CA VAL A 140 12.44 16.66 12.27
C VAL A 140 11.45 16.50 13.42
N GLU A 141 11.83 16.84 14.65
CA GLU A 141 10.90 16.79 15.79
C GLU A 141 9.72 17.75 15.64
N SER A 142 10.00 18.99 15.19
CA SER A 142 8.94 19.98 14.95
C SER A 142 8.01 19.54 13.82
N LEU A 143 8.57 18.98 12.74
CA LEU A 143 7.78 18.48 11.60
C LEU A 143 6.94 17.25 11.98
N THR A 144 7.51 16.31 12.75
CA THR A 144 6.79 15.16 13.31
C THR A 144 5.62 15.63 14.17
N LYS A 145 5.83 16.65 15.03
CA LYS A 145 4.78 17.16 15.90
C LYS A 145 3.64 17.81 15.10
N LYS A 146 3.97 18.61 14.08
CA LYS A 146 2.97 19.23 13.20
C LYS A 146 2.15 18.18 12.42
N MET A 147 2.80 17.11 11.97
CA MET A 147 2.14 15.99 11.28
C MET A 147 1.19 15.23 12.22
N GLU A 148 1.59 15.03 13.48
CA GLU A 148 0.75 14.43 14.51
C GLU A 148 -0.51 15.27 14.75
N GLU A 149 -0.37 16.58 14.94
CA GLU A 149 -1.49 17.51 15.16
C GLU A 149 -2.45 17.51 13.97
N GLY A 150 -1.94 17.66 12.75
CA GLY A 150 -2.77 17.61 11.55
C GLY A 150 -3.51 16.29 11.38
N CYS A 151 -2.93 15.15 11.82
CA CYS A 151 -3.61 13.87 11.78
C CYS A 151 -4.82 13.83 12.73
N PHE A 152 -4.69 14.37 13.94
CA PHE A 152 -5.82 14.46 14.87
C PHE A 152 -6.90 15.43 14.39
N ASP A 153 -6.53 16.54 13.74
CA ASP A 153 -7.51 17.43 13.10
C ASP A 153 -8.36 16.69 12.04
N TYR A 154 -7.74 15.79 11.27
CA TYR A 154 -8.47 14.94 10.32
C TYR A 154 -9.33 13.88 11.02
N PHE A 155 -8.88 13.32 12.15
CA PHE A 155 -9.71 12.40 12.94
C PHE A 155 -10.97 13.08 13.45
N ASP A 156 -10.86 14.31 13.96
CA ASP A 156 -12.03 15.08 14.42
C ASP A 156 -13.01 15.36 13.29
N LYS A 157 -12.51 15.70 12.08
CA LYS A 157 -13.36 15.86 10.89
C LYS A 157 -14.07 14.56 10.53
N ILE A 158 -13.35 13.43 10.50
CA ILE A 158 -13.88 12.11 10.15
C ILE A 158 -14.91 11.64 11.19
N ASP A 159 -14.63 11.81 12.49
CA ASP A 159 -15.57 11.50 13.56
C ASP A 159 -16.83 12.40 13.47
N GLY A 160 -16.69 13.64 12.96
CA GLY A 160 -17.82 14.52 12.63
C GLY A 160 -18.75 14.02 11.53
N PHE A 161 -18.28 13.12 10.64
CA PHE A 161 -19.14 12.41 9.68
C PHE A 161 -19.83 11.17 10.29
N GLY A 162 -19.41 10.73 11.48
CA GLY A 162 -19.85 9.48 12.11
C GLY A 162 -18.82 8.35 12.04
N GLY A 163 -17.68 8.57 11.38
CA GLY A 163 -16.65 7.56 11.18
C GLY A 163 -16.14 7.53 9.75
N MET A 164 -15.16 6.66 9.49
CA MET A 164 -14.51 6.57 8.17
C MET A 164 -15.46 6.01 7.10
N VAL A 165 -16.41 5.13 7.46
CA VAL A 165 -17.37 4.55 6.52
C VAL A 165 -18.30 5.64 5.99
N GLU A 166 -18.89 6.41 6.90
CA GLU A 166 -19.78 7.52 6.60
C GLU A 166 -19.04 8.65 5.85
N ALA A 167 -17.78 8.91 6.20
CA ALA A 167 -16.95 9.87 5.48
C ALA A 167 -16.67 9.44 4.03
N ILE A 168 -16.45 8.13 3.78
CA ILE A 168 -16.29 7.56 2.43
C ILE A 168 -17.60 7.67 1.64
N GLU A 169 -18.74 7.37 2.26
CA GLU A 169 -20.07 7.51 1.64
C GLU A 169 -20.40 8.97 1.33
N ALA A 170 -19.90 9.91 2.11
CA ALA A 170 -19.99 11.34 1.83
C ALA A 170 -18.97 11.84 0.78
N GLY A 171 -18.08 10.97 0.29
CA GLY A 171 -17.03 11.29 -0.68
C GLY A 171 -15.91 12.20 -0.15
N PHE A 172 -15.77 12.33 1.18
CA PHE A 172 -14.82 13.28 1.76
C PHE A 172 -13.35 12.92 1.46
N PRO A 173 -12.86 11.70 1.78
CA PRO A 173 -11.47 11.33 1.47
C PRO A 173 -11.14 11.41 -0.02
N GLN A 174 -12.06 11.01 -0.89
CA GLN A 174 -11.88 11.02 -2.35
C GLN A 174 -11.68 12.45 -2.86
N ARG A 175 -12.51 13.40 -2.41
CA ARG A 175 -12.38 14.82 -2.78
C ARG A 175 -11.05 15.41 -2.30
N GLU A 176 -10.64 15.13 -1.06
CA GLU A 176 -9.36 15.61 -0.51
C GLU A 176 -8.17 15.08 -1.33
N ILE A 177 -8.19 13.79 -1.69
CA ILE A 177 -7.15 13.17 -2.52
C ILE A 177 -7.13 13.76 -3.94
N GLN A 178 -8.31 13.93 -4.56
CA GLN A 178 -8.43 14.52 -5.90
C GLN A 178 -7.96 15.97 -5.93
N GLU A 179 -8.33 16.77 -4.94
CA GLU A 179 -7.89 18.17 -4.83
C GLU A 179 -6.37 18.23 -4.65
N SER A 180 -5.80 17.40 -3.76
CA SER A 180 -4.34 17.32 -3.59
C SER A 180 -3.62 16.92 -4.88
N ALA A 181 -4.14 15.93 -5.61
CA ALA A 181 -3.58 15.50 -6.89
C ALA A 181 -3.66 16.60 -7.96
N TYR A 182 -4.78 17.32 -8.01
CA TYR A 182 -4.99 18.43 -8.94
C TYR A 182 -4.06 19.61 -8.65
N GLN A 183 -3.89 19.98 -7.38
CA GLN A 183 -2.95 21.03 -6.98
C GLN A 183 -1.50 20.62 -7.27
N TYR A 184 -1.12 19.37 -6.99
CA TYR A 184 0.19 18.85 -7.37
C TYR A 184 0.44 18.99 -8.87
N GLN A 185 -0.48 18.51 -9.71
CA GLN A 185 -0.36 18.58 -11.17
C GLN A 185 -0.24 20.04 -11.65
N LYS A 186 -1.05 20.96 -11.12
CA LYS A 186 -0.95 22.39 -11.41
C LYS A 186 0.42 22.96 -11.05
N SER A 187 0.97 22.60 -9.90
CA SER A 187 2.27 23.09 -9.45
C SER A 187 3.41 22.62 -10.38
N VAL A 188 3.30 21.41 -10.93
CA VAL A 188 4.25 20.86 -11.91
C VAL A 188 4.16 21.61 -13.25
N GLU A 189 2.94 21.88 -13.73
CA GLU A 189 2.69 22.62 -14.97
C GLU A 189 3.14 24.09 -14.88
N ARG A 190 2.91 24.72 -13.72
CA ARG A 190 3.41 26.06 -13.40
C ARG A 190 4.91 26.11 -13.12
N LYS A 191 5.58 24.95 -13.05
CA LYS A 191 6.99 24.79 -12.72
C LYS A 191 7.37 25.32 -11.32
N GLU A 192 6.39 25.39 -10.43
CA GLU A 192 6.59 25.62 -8.99
C GLU A 192 7.27 24.39 -8.37
N GLN A 193 6.90 23.20 -8.85
CA GLN A 193 7.62 21.96 -8.57
C GLN A 193 8.46 21.52 -9.76
N THR A 194 9.75 21.26 -9.50
CA THR A 194 10.69 20.80 -10.52
C THR A 194 10.72 19.28 -10.58
N ILE A 195 10.52 18.73 -11.78
CA ILE A 195 10.72 17.31 -12.09
C ILE A 195 11.87 17.21 -13.10
N VAL A 196 13.03 16.76 -12.62
CA VAL A 196 14.25 16.59 -13.42
C VAL A 196 14.01 15.62 -14.57
N GLY A 197 14.32 16.07 -15.78
CA GLY A 197 14.12 15.34 -17.03
C GLY A 197 12.74 15.48 -17.65
N VAL A 198 11.78 16.11 -16.96
CA VAL A 198 10.41 16.31 -17.44
C VAL A 198 10.12 17.79 -17.73
N ASN A 199 10.14 18.65 -16.71
CA ASN A 199 9.86 20.09 -16.87
C ASN A 199 11.10 20.99 -16.74
N LYS A 200 12.24 20.40 -16.33
CA LYS A 200 13.56 21.05 -16.26
C LYS A 200 14.65 20.04 -16.59
N TYR A 201 15.76 20.51 -17.19
CA TYR A 201 16.88 19.67 -17.62
C TYR A 201 16.48 18.60 -18.66
N GLN A 202 15.54 18.93 -19.54
CA GLN A 202 15.21 18.06 -20.67
C GLN A 202 16.41 17.95 -21.61
N MET A 203 16.62 16.75 -22.17
CA MET A 203 17.66 16.49 -23.15
C MET A 203 17.05 16.45 -24.55
N SER A 204 17.76 17.01 -25.53
CA SER A 204 17.45 16.84 -26.95
C SER A 204 18.13 15.59 -27.49
N GLY A 205 17.37 14.59 -27.92
CA GLY A 205 17.87 13.31 -28.47
C GLY A 205 17.28 12.09 -27.78
N GLU A 206 17.33 10.93 -28.43
CA GLU A 206 16.91 9.67 -27.79
C GLU A 206 17.92 9.25 -26.72
N MET A 207 17.44 9.06 -25.49
CA MET A 207 18.19 8.26 -24.52
C MET A 207 18.20 6.80 -24.96
N SER A 208 19.21 6.03 -24.52
CA SER A 208 19.30 4.60 -24.81
C SER A 208 17.98 3.90 -24.51
N LYS A 209 17.52 3.06 -25.44
CA LYS A 209 16.30 2.26 -25.25
C LYS A 209 16.41 1.47 -23.95
N THR A 210 15.45 1.68 -23.05
CA THR A 210 15.27 0.84 -21.87
C THR A 210 14.60 -0.46 -22.31
N GLU A 211 15.15 -1.59 -21.89
CA GLU A 211 14.49 -2.88 -22.09
C GLU A 211 13.21 -2.92 -21.26
N ILE A 212 12.11 -3.34 -21.87
CA ILE A 212 10.78 -3.36 -21.26
C ILE A 212 10.31 -4.81 -21.21
N LEU A 213 9.84 -5.26 -20.05
CA LEU A 213 9.26 -6.59 -19.93
C LEU A 213 7.99 -6.69 -20.77
N GLN A 214 7.95 -7.66 -21.68
CA GLN A 214 6.75 -8.03 -22.42
C GLN A 214 6.19 -9.34 -21.88
N ILE A 215 4.92 -9.33 -21.50
CA ILE A 215 4.23 -10.52 -21.04
C ILE A 215 3.72 -11.30 -22.24
N ASP A 216 4.13 -12.57 -22.33
CA ASP A 216 3.73 -13.48 -23.41
C ASP A 216 2.21 -13.72 -23.39
N GLU A 217 1.54 -13.55 -24.53
CA GLU A 217 0.11 -13.81 -24.70
C GLU A 217 -0.26 -15.28 -24.42
N ASN A 218 0.69 -16.20 -24.56
CA ASN A 218 0.53 -17.62 -24.25
C ASN A 218 0.20 -17.85 -22.76
N VAL A 219 0.47 -16.91 -21.85
CA VAL A 219 0.08 -17.02 -20.44
C VAL A 219 -1.42 -17.29 -20.31
N ARG A 220 -2.24 -16.64 -21.16
CA ARG A 220 -3.69 -16.87 -21.20
C ARG A 220 -4.03 -18.30 -21.60
N VAL A 221 -3.39 -18.82 -22.65
CA VAL A 221 -3.64 -20.18 -23.16
C VAL A 221 -3.33 -21.21 -22.07
N HIS A 222 -2.14 -21.13 -21.46
CA HIS A 222 -1.74 -22.03 -20.38
C HIS A 222 -2.68 -21.93 -19.17
N GLN A 223 -3.15 -20.73 -18.81
CA GLN A 223 -4.05 -20.55 -17.68
C GLN A 223 -5.44 -21.15 -17.96
N LEU A 224 -5.96 -21.04 -19.18
CA LEU A 224 -7.21 -21.67 -19.60
C LEU A 224 -7.12 -23.20 -19.58
N GLU A 225 -6.03 -23.76 -20.09
CA GLU A 225 -5.78 -25.21 -20.04
C GLU A 225 -5.70 -25.74 -18.59
N ARG A 226 -5.02 -25.00 -17.70
CA ARG A 226 -4.96 -25.33 -16.26
C ARG A 226 -6.34 -25.28 -15.61
N LEU A 227 -7.14 -24.25 -15.94
CA LEU A 227 -8.49 -24.08 -15.43
C LEU A 227 -9.39 -25.24 -15.87
N GLU A 228 -9.40 -25.55 -17.15
CA GLU A 228 -10.18 -26.66 -17.73
C GLU A 228 -9.80 -27.99 -17.09
N ARG A 229 -8.50 -28.28 -17.01
CA ARG A 229 -7.98 -29.49 -16.36
C ARG A 229 -8.41 -29.58 -14.90
N THR A 230 -8.42 -28.46 -14.18
CA THR A 230 -8.84 -28.42 -12.77
C THR A 230 -10.33 -28.71 -12.64
N LYS A 231 -11.18 -28.06 -13.45
CA LYS A 231 -12.64 -28.25 -13.43
C LYS A 231 -13.05 -29.67 -13.83
N THR A 232 -12.35 -30.29 -14.78
CA THR A 232 -12.64 -31.65 -15.24
C THR A 232 -12.19 -32.73 -14.25
N LYS A 233 -11.12 -32.49 -13.47
CA LYS A 233 -10.58 -33.51 -12.54
C LYS A 233 -11.10 -33.42 -11.11
N ARG A 234 -11.57 -32.25 -10.67
CA ARG A 234 -12.06 -32.06 -9.29
C ARG A 234 -13.40 -32.74 -9.06
N ASP A 235 -13.74 -32.95 -7.79
CA ASP A 235 -15.09 -33.35 -7.40
C ASP A 235 -16.04 -32.16 -7.47
N ASN A 236 -16.80 -32.06 -8.58
CA ASN A 236 -17.77 -30.98 -8.78
C ASN A 236 -18.95 -31.03 -7.80
N GLY A 237 -19.27 -32.20 -7.24
CA GLY A 237 -20.27 -32.33 -6.17
C GLY A 237 -19.79 -31.68 -4.88
N ALA A 238 -18.55 -31.98 -4.47
CA ALA A 238 -17.92 -31.37 -3.30
C ALA A 238 -17.77 -29.84 -3.42
N VAL A 239 -17.40 -29.35 -4.61
CA VAL A 239 -17.36 -27.90 -4.90
C VAL A 239 -18.72 -27.27 -4.70
N LYS A 240 -19.77 -27.83 -5.32
CA LYS A 240 -21.13 -27.30 -5.21
C LYS A 240 -21.58 -27.19 -3.75
N ILE A 241 -21.39 -28.26 -2.97
CA ILE A 241 -21.73 -28.29 -1.54
C ILE A 241 -20.95 -27.21 -0.77
N SER A 242 -19.66 -27.02 -1.08
CA SER A 242 -18.83 -26.01 -0.40
C SER A 242 -19.27 -24.58 -0.71
N LEU A 243 -19.64 -24.31 -1.96
CA LEU A 243 -20.17 -23.00 -2.38
C LEU A 243 -21.54 -22.71 -1.76
N GLU A 244 -22.42 -23.72 -1.66
CA GLU A 244 -23.71 -23.60 -0.95
C GLU A 244 -23.50 -23.28 0.54
N LYS A 245 -22.52 -23.93 1.20
CA LYS A 245 -22.14 -23.60 2.58
C LYS A 245 -21.65 -22.17 2.70
N LEU A 246 -20.83 -21.70 1.75
CA LEU A 246 -20.34 -20.32 1.72
C LEU A 246 -21.49 -19.31 1.58
N GLN A 247 -22.45 -19.58 0.69
CA GLN A 247 -23.65 -18.76 0.54
C GLN A 247 -24.48 -18.73 1.83
N LYS A 248 -24.66 -19.89 2.48
CA LYS A 248 -25.39 -19.99 3.74
C LYS A 248 -24.73 -19.17 4.84
N ALA A 249 -23.41 -19.32 5.04
CA ALA A 249 -22.64 -18.56 6.03
C ALA A 249 -22.72 -17.05 5.77
N SER A 250 -22.66 -16.65 4.49
CA SER A 250 -22.78 -15.25 4.09
C SER A 250 -24.15 -14.67 4.43
N LYS A 251 -25.24 -15.43 4.23
CA LYS A 251 -26.61 -15.01 4.57
C LYS A 251 -26.89 -14.99 6.07
N SER A 252 -26.25 -15.87 6.85
CA SER A 252 -26.45 -15.92 8.31
C SER A 252 -25.56 -14.95 9.09
N GLY A 253 -24.65 -14.23 8.42
CA GLY A 253 -23.71 -13.30 9.06
C GLY A 253 -22.57 -13.99 9.83
N GLU A 254 -22.41 -15.30 9.62
CA GLU A 254 -21.33 -16.11 10.19
C GLU A 254 -19.98 -15.80 9.53
N ASN A 255 -18.88 -16.26 10.13
CA ASN A 255 -17.56 -16.13 9.53
C ASN A 255 -17.48 -16.99 8.26
N VAL A 256 -17.24 -16.34 7.12
CA VAL A 256 -17.16 -17.00 5.80
C VAL A 256 -15.85 -17.76 5.57
N MET A 257 -14.78 -17.46 6.32
CA MET A 257 -13.45 -18.02 6.06
C MET A 257 -13.37 -19.55 6.13
N PRO A 258 -13.98 -20.25 7.11
CA PRO A 258 -14.01 -21.71 7.12
C PRO A 258 -14.62 -22.31 5.85
N ALA A 259 -15.74 -21.75 5.38
CA ALA A 259 -16.41 -22.21 4.15
C ALA A 259 -15.58 -21.88 2.90
N THR A 260 -14.94 -20.70 2.85
CA THR A 260 -14.03 -20.34 1.75
C THR A 260 -12.83 -21.29 1.67
N ILE A 261 -12.21 -21.64 2.81
CA ILE A 261 -11.11 -22.60 2.87
C ILE A 261 -11.56 -23.98 2.37
N GLU A 262 -12.75 -24.42 2.76
CA GLU A 262 -13.33 -25.68 2.27
C GLU A 262 -13.52 -25.65 0.74
N ALA A 263 -14.08 -24.57 0.20
CA ALA A 263 -14.25 -24.38 -1.23
C ALA A 263 -12.91 -24.43 -1.99
N VAL A 264 -11.90 -23.71 -1.51
CA VAL A 264 -10.56 -23.70 -2.12
C VAL A 264 -9.90 -25.09 -2.06
N LYS A 265 -10.03 -25.82 -0.94
CA LYS A 265 -9.52 -27.19 -0.81
C LYS A 265 -10.18 -28.15 -1.81
N ASN A 266 -11.46 -27.91 -2.12
CA ASN A 266 -12.19 -28.65 -3.14
C ASN A 266 -11.95 -28.12 -4.57
N TYR A 267 -10.98 -27.22 -4.75
CA TYR A 267 -10.63 -26.60 -6.03
C TYR A 267 -11.74 -25.75 -6.66
N ALA A 268 -12.57 -25.10 -5.83
CA ALA A 268 -13.40 -23.99 -6.30
C ALA A 268 -12.51 -22.87 -6.83
N THR A 269 -12.92 -22.25 -7.94
CA THR A 269 -12.14 -21.16 -8.55
C THR A 269 -12.42 -19.84 -7.84
N VAL A 270 -11.54 -18.86 -8.05
CA VAL A 270 -11.77 -17.49 -7.55
C VAL A 270 -13.10 -16.93 -8.08
N GLU A 271 -13.40 -17.16 -9.36
CA GLU A 271 -14.66 -16.74 -9.97
C GLU A 271 -15.88 -17.36 -9.26
N GLU A 272 -15.88 -18.67 -9.04
CA GLU A 272 -17.01 -19.38 -8.42
C GLU A 272 -17.27 -18.92 -6.98
N ILE A 273 -16.19 -18.68 -6.22
CA ILE A 273 -16.27 -18.11 -4.87
C ILE A 273 -16.83 -16.68 -4.93
N CYS A 274 -16.33 -15.85 -5.85
CA CYS A 274 -16.82 -14.48 -6.01
C CYS A 274 -18.30 -14.43 -6.44
N VAL A 275 -18.74 -15.31 -7.34
CA VAL A 275 -20.14 -15.40 -7.76
C VAL A 275 -21.03 -15.79 -6.57
N ALA A 276 -20.62 -16.80 -5.81
CA ALA A 276 -21.34 -17.23 -4.61
C ALA A 276 -21.53 -16.08 -3.59
N LEU A 277 -20.52 -15.21 -3.42
CA LEU A 277 -20.61 -14.04 -2.55
C LEU A 277 -21.43 -12.90 -3.15
N ARG A 278 -21.31 -12.65 -4.47
CA ARG A 278 -22.09 -11.62 -5.19
C ARG A 278 -23.59 -11.88 -5.14
N ASP A 279 -24.02 -13.14 -5.19
CA ASP A 279 -25.44 -13.52 -5.07
C ASP A 279 -26.05 -13.11 -3.70
N VAL A 280 -25.22 -12.82 -2.70
CA VAL A 280 -25.64 -12.40 -1.35
C VAL A 280 -25.42 -10.91 -1.13
N TYR A 281 -24.25 -10.39 -1.49
CA TYR A 281 -23.84 -9.02 -1.16
C TYR A 281 -24.02 -8.03 -2.31
N GLY A 282 -24.29 -8.49 -3.52
CA GLY A 282 -24.31 -7.65 -4.72
C GLY A 282 -22.91 -7.23 -5.19
N ILE A 283 -22.86 -6.13 -5.91
CA ILE A 283 -21.65 -5.53 -6.45
C ILE A 283 -21.61 -4.08 -5.96
N TYR A 284 -20.45 -3.63 -5.50
CA TYR A 284 -20.23 -2.24 -5.15
C TYR A 284 -20.22 -1.37 -6.42
N GLU A 285 -20.95 -0.25 -6.37
CA GLU A 285 -20.91 0.79 -7.40
C GLU A 285 -20.37 2.07 -6.74
N GLU A 286 -19.35 2.67 -7.36
CA GLU A 286 -18.80 3.93 -6.86
C GLU A 286 -19.85 5.04 -7.02
N PRO A 287 -20.22 5.76 -5.94
CA PRO A 287 -21.15 6.85 -6.07
C PRO A 287 -20.51 7.98 -6.89
N ALA A 288 -21.30 8.60 -7.77
CA ALA A 288 -20.86 9.78 -8.52
C ALA A 288 -20.81 10.98 -7.55
N PHE A 289 -19.61 11.44 -7.23
CA PHE A 289 -19.36 12.63 -6.41
C PHE A 289 -18.74 13.76 -7.24
#